data_AF-A0A2V6T8Q7-F1
#
_entry.id   AF-A0A2V6T8Q7-F1
#
_cell.length_a   1.000
_cell.length_b   1.000
_cell.length_c   1.000
_cell.angle_alpha   90.00
_cell.angle_beta   90.00
_cell.angle_gamma   90.00
#
_symmetry.space_group_name_H-M   'P 1'
#
loop_
_entity.id
_entity.type
_entity.pdbx_description
1 polymer ?
#
loop_
_entity_poly.entity_id
_entity_poly.type
_entity_poly.pdbx_seq_one_letter_code
_entity_poly.pdbx_strand_id
1 'polypeptide(L)'
;MKRSMDELNNRVQAIIKEHCTAIHPVVEWRFRKAVLGGLERPAAAAGEGQAGQIEPIVFRDVYPLYALSDIRGSSSHRAWAIQSDLLTQLGLAREIFQAAYRVHPMPILDQIGHKIERYATDVEVSLRSGDEVGLIAFLRREVEGLFGHLEGLGPDVRERIEAYRRALDPQLGAVGMRRRAFEESLTLINDTIATYLDAEEQAAQILAPHYFEKQRTDGVDYSIYAGASLLEDGGFTPLHLKNLRLWQLMVGCGIAREVERVKPRLAEPLETTSLILVQHAPLSIRFRFDEKRFDVDGAYNVRYEIMKKRIDKAVVRGTTERVTQPGKIAIVYSQEAEAAEYRDYIAYLQSLGSLERDVEPLDLEELQGVSGLRALRVTVSLEPPAGEARGTLAAAARRALG
;
A
#
# COMPACT_ATOMS: atom_id res chain seq x y z
N MET A 1 26.90 37.41 -17.69
CA MET A 1 26.09 36.30 -18.24
C MET A 1 25.87 35.18 -17.24
N LYS A 2 26.91 34.46 -16.75
CA LYS A 2 26.71 33.35 -15.78
C LYS A 2 25.85 33.71 -14.56
N ARG A 3 26.15 34.83 -13.90
CA ARG A 3 25.39 35.32 -12.73
C ARG A 3 23.89 35.59 -12.98
N SER A 4 23.54 36.10 -14.17
CA SER A 4 22.13 36.37 -14.54
C SER A 4 21.36 35.08 -14.86
N MET A 5 22.05 34.06 -15.40
CA MET A 5 21.46 32.75 -15.66
C MET A 5 21.29 31.94 -14.38
N ASP A 6 22.23 32.06 -13.45
CA ASP A 6 22.14 31.46 -12.11
C ASP A 6 21.01 32.09 -11.28
N GLU A 7 20.83 33.42 -11.35
CA GLU A 7 19.71 34.12 -10.71
C GLU A 7 18.35 33.72 -11.30
N LEU A 8 18.24 33.58 -12.63
CA LEU A 8 17.04 33.08 -13.29
C LEU A 8 16.73 31.63 -12.88
N ASN A 9 17.74 30.77 -12.88
CA ASN A 9 17.58 29.36 -12.50
C ASN A 9 17.15 29.22 -11.03
N ASN A 10 17.74 30.01 -10.13
CA ASN A 10 17.34 30.05 -8.72
C ASN A 10 15.89 30.53 -8.56
N ARG A 11 15.45 31.50 -9.36
CA ARG A 11 14.06 31.99 -9.35
C ARG A 11 13.08 30.94 -9.88
N VAL A 12 13.40 30.24 -10.96
CA VAL A 12 12.60 29.13 -11.50
C VAL A 12 12.49 28.00 -10.48
N GLN A 13 13.60 27.62 -9.85
CA GLN A 13 13.62 26.60 -8.80
C GLN A 13 12.84 27.02 -7.55
N ALA A 14 12.87 28.29 -7.17
CA ALA A 14 12.08 28.81 -6.06
C ALA A 14 10.56 28.71 -6.33
N ILE A 15 10.12 29.10 -7.54
CA ILE A 15 8.71 28.99 -7.96
C ILE A 15 8.28 27.52 -8.04
N ILE A 16 9.14 26.65 -8.58
CA ILE A 16 8.90 25.19 -8.59
C ILE A 16 8.72 24.66 -7.16
N LYS A 17 9.57 25.05 -6.22
CA LYS A 17 9.50 24.59 -4.81
C LYS A 17 8.32 25.18 -4.05
N GLU A 18 7.87 26.38 -4.41
CA GLU A 18 6.67 27.02 -3.84
C GLU A 18 5.41 26.23 -4.23
N HIS A 19 5.34 25.76 -5.47
CA HIS A 19 4.19 25.01 -5.98
C HIS A 19 4.31 23.48 -5.83
N CYS A 20 5.52 22.92 -5.67
CA CYS A 20 5.77 21.47 -5.66
C CYS A 20 6.80 21.08 -4.59
N THR A 21 6.51 20.05 -3.79
CA THR A 21 7.40 19.58 -2.69
C THR A 21 8.58 18.73 -3.18
N ALA A 22 8.39 17.94 -4.23
CA ALA A 22 9.43 17.23 -4.96
C ALA A 22 8.91 16.91 -6.37
N ILE A 23 9.65 17.30 -7.40
CA ILE A 23 9.29 16.98 -8.79
C ILE A 23 10.17 15.83 -9.26
N HIS A 24 9.54 14.82 -9.85
CA HIS A 24 10.27 13.70 -10.44
C HIS A 24 11.17 14.18 -11.58
N PRO A 25 12.47 13.80 -11.64
CA PRO A 25 13.44 14.34 -12.60
C PRO A 25 12.98 14.29 -14.06
N VAL A 26 12.34 13.19 -14.45
CA VAL A 26 11.82 12.96 -15.81
C VAL A 26 10.85 14.05 -16.29
N VAL A 27 10.06 14.64 -15.40
CA VAL A 27 9.07 15.66 -15.78
C VAL A 27 9.53 17.08 -15.45
N GLU A 28 10.66 17.25 -14.77
CA GLU A 28 11.12 18.55 -14.27
C GLU A 28 11.28 19.58 -15.39
N TRP A 29 11.77 19.15 -16.56
CA TRP A 29 11.91 20.01 -17.74
C TRP A 29 10.60 20.70 -18.12
N ARG A 30 9.46 20.00 -18.01
CA ARG A 30 8.14 20.51 -18.40
C ARG A 30 7.66 21.59 -17.44
N PHE A 31 7.95 21.43 -16.14
CA PHE A 31 7.67 22.43 -15.11
C PHE A 31 8.56 23.66 -15.30
N ARG A 32 9.87 23.46 -15.55
CA ARG A 32 10.79 24.57 -15.85
C ARG A 32 10.31 25.38 -17.06
N LYS A 33 9.92 24.70 -18.14
CA LYS A 33 9.37 25.32 -19.34
C LYS A 33 8.07 26.10 -19.05
N ALA A 34 7.17 25.54 -18.25
CA ALA A 34 5.91 26.19 -17.88
C ALA A 34 6.13 27.48 -17.05
N VAL A 35 7.09 27.45 -16.11
CA VAL A 35 7.46 28.62 -15.31
C VAL A 35 8.13 29.69 -16.18
N LEU A 36 9.08 29.31 -17.05
CA LEU A 36 9.74 30.24 -17.97
C LEU A 36 8.74 30.92 -18.91
N GLY A 37 7.84 30.16 -19.53
CA GLY A 37 6.79 30.71 -20.39
C GLY A 37 5.82 31.64 -19.65
N GLY A 38 5.59 31.41 -18.35
CA GLY A 38 4.83 32.32 -17.49
C GLY A 38 5.54 33.64 -17.21
N LEU A 39 6.87 33.62 -17.07
CA LEU A 39 7.70 34.82 -16.83
C LEU A 39 7.87 35.68 -18.09
N GLU A 40 7.84 35.08 -19.27
CA GLU A 40 8.01 35.75 -20.57
C GLU A 40 6.69 36.33 -21.13
N ARG A 41 5.52 35.98 -20.56
CA ARG A 41 4.22 36.51 -21.01
C ARG A 41 4.07 37.98 -20.63
N PRO A 42 3.85 38.89 -21.61
CA PRO A 42 3.58 40.30 -21.33
C PRO A 42 2.29 40.46 -20.51
N ALA A 43 2.31 41.32 -19.49
CA ALA A 43 1.14 41.61 -18.64
C ALA A 43 -0.10 42.10 -19.43
N ALA A 44 0.08 42.61 -20.65
CA ALA A 44 -0.99 43.04 -21.54
C ALA A 44 -1.73 41.90 -22.28
N ALA A 45 -1.18 40.67 -22.29
CA ALA A 45 -1.79 39.50 -22.92
C ALA A 45 -2.48 38.57 -21.91
N ALA A 46 -2.31 38.80 -20.61
CA ALA A 46 -3.06 38.14 -19.56
C ALA A 46 -4.36 38.94 -19.32
N GLY A 47 -5.52 38.36 -19.62
CA GLY A 47 -6.80 38.95 -19.19
C GLY A 47 -6.80 39.17 -17.67
N GLU A 48 -7.57 40.14 -17.18
CA GLU A 48 -7.69 40.44 -15.75
C GLU A 48 -7.89 39.14 -14.95
N GLY A 49 -6.89 38.76 -14.13
CA GLY A 49 -6.88 37.52 -13.33
C GLY A 49 -5.95 36.38 -13.81
N GLN A 50 -5.31 36.48 -14.98
CA GLN A 50 -4.38 35.46 -15.51
C GLN A 50 -2.90 35.78 -15.33
N ALA A 51 -2.55 36.96 -14.80
CA ALA A 51 -1.17 37.32 -14.51
C ALA A 51 -0.62 36.39 -13.40
N GLY A 52 0.31 35.50 -13.75
CA GLY A 52 0.97 34.58 -12.81
C GLY A 52 0.42 33.14 -12.77
N GLN A 53 -0.55 32.77 -13.62
CA GLN A 53 -1.01 31.38 -13.68
C GLN A 53 -0.04 30.51 -14.50
N ILE A 54 0.57 29.51 -13.85
CA ILE A 54 1.39 28.48 -14.50
C ILE A 54 0.51 27.72 -15.49
N GLU A 55 1.00 27.50 -16.70
CA GLU A 55 0.25 26.74 -17.70
C GLU A 55 -0.01 25.29 -17.22
N PRO A 56 -1.16 24.68 -17.61
CA PRO A 56 -1.44 23.30 -17.25
C PRO A 56 -0.35 22.35 -17.75
N ILE A 57 0.15 21.52 -16.84
CA ILE A 57 1.16 20.50 -17.15
C ILE A 57 0.43 19.21 -17.49
N VAL A 58 0.38 18.91 -18.78
CA VAL A 58 -0.32 17.74 -19.34
C VAL A 58 0.65 16.96 -20.20
N PHE A 59 0.66 15.64 -20.01
CA PHE A 59 1.33 14.68 -20.87
C PHE A 59 0.28 13.80 -21.53
N ARG A 60 0.34 13.70 -22.86
CA ARG A 60 -0.59 12.90 -23.66
C ARG A 60 0.12 11.66 -24.16
N ASP A 61 -0.65 10.62 -24.46
CA ASP A 61 -0.15 9.37 -25.04
C ASP A 61 0.89 8.66 -24.16
N VAL A 62 0.69 8.69 -22.83
CA VAL A 62 1.51 7.95 -21.87
C VAL A 62 0.88 6.60 -21.56
N TYR A 63 1.72 5.58 -21.45
CA TYR A 63 1.31 4.23 -21.11
C TYR A 63 1.35 4.04 -19.60
N PRO A 64 0.22 3.68 -18.97
CA PRO A 64 0.17 3.45 -17.54
C PRO A 64 0.53 2.00 -17.22
N LEU A 65 1.32 1.80 -16.16
CA LEU A 65 1.60 0.49 -15.59
C LEU A 65 1.30 0.56 -14.11
N TYR A 66 0.49 -0.37 -13.59
CA TYR A 66 0.11 -0.41 -12.19
C TYR A 66 0.32 -1.79 -11.60
N ALA A 67 0.87 -1.84 -10.39
CA ALA A 67 0.95 -3.06 -9.61
C ALA A 67 0.75 -2.77 -8.12
N LEU A 68 0.31 -3.80 -7.42
CA LEU A 68 0.00 -3.80 -6.00
C LEU A 68 0.56 -5.06 -5.36
N SER A 69 1.24 -4.91 -4.23
CA SER A 69 1.52 -5.99 -3.29
C SER A 69 0.85 -5.66 -1.96
N ASP A 70 -0.22 -6.39 -1.65
CA ASP A 70 -1.10 -6.10 -0.50
C ASP A 70 -1.04 -7.21 0.56
N ILE A 71 -1.34 -6.88 1.81
CA ILE A 71 -1.47 -7.85 2.89
C ILE A 71 -2.87 -8.48 2.83
N ARG A 72 -2.91 -9.81 2.71
CA ARG A 72 -4.14 -10.57 2.65
C ARG A 72 -4.96 -10.36 3.91
N GLY A 73 -6.13 -9.75 3.76
CA GLY A 73 -7.08 -9.59 4.88
C GLY A 73 -6.54 -8.68 6.00
N SER A 74 -5.70 -7.69 5.67
CA SER A 74 -5.13 -6.74 6.63
C SER A 74 -6.18 -6.18 7.61
N SER A 75 -7.34 -5.77 7.10
CA SER A 75 -8.43 -5.22 7.92
C SER A 75 -9.00 -6.25 8.91
N SER A 76 -9.12 -7.51 8.48
CA SER A 76 -9.61 -8.61 9.33
C SER A 76 -8.58 -8.97 10.41
N HIS A 77 -7.30 -9.07 10.06
CA HIS A 77 -6.22 -9.29 11.02
C HIS A 77 -6.13 -8.16 12.05
N ARG A 78 -6.22 -6.91 11.59
CA ARG A 78 -6.24 -5.72 12.46
C ARG A 78 -7.42 -5.76 13.44
N ALA A 79 -8.63 -6.07 12.94
CA ALA A 79 -9.83 -6.19 13.77
C ALA A 79 -9.71 -7.31 14.81
N TRP A 80 -9.19 -8.48 14.40
CA TRP A 80 -8.97 -9.61 15.29
C TRP A 80 -7.94 -9.30 16.38
N ALA A 81 -6.84 -8.62 16.03
CA ALA A 81 -5.82 -8.20 16.99
C ALA A 81 -6.41 -7.29 18.08
N ILE A 82 -7.21 -6.30 17.67
CA ILE A 82 -7.93 -5.40 18.59
C ILE A 82 -8.90 -6.19 19.47
N GLN A 83 -9.72 -7.06 18.88
CA GLN A 83 -10.68 -7.90 19.60
C GLN A 83 -9.98 -8.76 20.67
N SER A 84 -8.87 -9.43 20.30
CA SER A 84 -8.10 -10.28 21.20
C SER A 84 -7.48 -9.49 22.36
N ASP A 85 -6.96 -8.29 22.09
CA ASP A 85 -6.40 -7.43 23.13
C ASP A 85 -7.49 -6.95 24.11
N LEU A 86 -8.67 -6.56 23.61
CA LEU A 86 -9.82 -6.16 24.45
C LEU A 86 -10.33 -7.30 25.32
N LEU A 87 -10.48 -8.51 24.78
CA LEU A 87 -10.88 -9.68 25.56
C LEU A 87 -9.87 -10.04 26.64
N THR A 88 -8.57 -9.89 26.35
CA THR A 88 -7.51 -10.07 27.34
C THR A 88 -7.66 -9.06 28.49
N GLN A 89 -7.88 -7.78 28.17
CA GLN A 89 -8.07 -6.74 29.18
C GLN A 89 -9.34 -6.97 30.02
N LEU A 90 -10.45 -7.38 29.39
CA LEU A 90 -11.69 -7.72 30.09
C LEU A 90 -11.54 -8.93 31.00
N GLY A 91 -10.80 -9.97 30.57
CA GLY A 91 -10.48 -11.13 31.38
C GLY A 91 -9.71 -10.76 32.65
N LEU A 92 -8.68 -9.91 32.51
CA LEU A 92 -7.91 -9.40 33.65
C LEU A 92 -8.78 -8.56 34.60
N ALA A 93 -9.67 -7.70 34.06
CA ALA A 93 -10.62 -6.94 34.87
C ALA A 93 -11.57 -7.86 35.64
N ARG A 94 -12.13 -8.87 34.97
CA ARG A 94 -13.02 -9.86 35.59
C ARG A 94 -12.37 -10.55 36.78
N GLU A 95 -11.13 -11.00 36.61
CA GLU A 95 -10.38 -11.66 37.68
C GLU A 95 -10.23 -10.79 38.94
N ILE A 96 -9.98 -9.50 38.77
CA ILE A 96 -9.89 -8.54 39.88
C ILE A 96 -11.23 -8.46 40.63
N PHE A 97 -12.34 -8.28 39.89
CA PHE A 97 -13.66 -8.08 40.51
C PHE A 97 -14.19 -9.37 41.15
N GLN A 98 -13.90 -10.54 40.59
CA GLN A 98 -14.21 -11.82 41.22
C GLN A 98 -13.41 -12.02 42.52
N ALA A 99 -12.12 -11.69 42.53
CA ALA A 99 -11.30 -11.74 43.74
C ALA A 99 -11.80 -10.77 44.82
N ALA A 100 -12.10 -9.52 44.42
CA ALA A 100 -12.64 -8.51 45.33
C ALA A 100 -14.00 -8.92 45.93
N TYR A 101 -14.91 -9.46 45.11
CA TYR A 101 -16.22 -9.90 45.57
C TYR A 101 -16.15 -11.06 46.56
N ARG A 102 -15.20 -12.00 46.38
CA ARG A 102 -14.98 -13.11 47.33
C ARG A 102 -14.56 -12.62 48.73
N VAL A 103 -13.79 -11.54 48.80
CA VAL A 103 -13.37 -10.96 50.08
C VAL A 103 -14.48 -10.09 50.69
N HIS A 104 -15.09 -9.24 49.87
CA HIS A 104 -16.13 -8.32 50.31
C HIS A 104 -17.31 -8.36 49.34
N PRO A 105 -18.33 -9.22 49.61
CA PRO A 105 -19.50 -9.34 48.76
C PRO A 105 -20.34 -8.06 48.78
N MET A 106 -20.15 -7.20 47.78
CA MET A 106 -20.92 -5.97 47.60
C MET A 106 -21.70 -6.02 46.29
N PRO A 107 -23.00 -5.64 46.30
CA PRO A 107 -23.82 -5.65 45.07
C PRO A 107 -23.22 -4.82 43.92
N ILE A 108 -22.51 -3.74 44.22
CA ILE A 108 -21.87 -2.91 43.19
C ILE A 108 -20.72 -3.64 42.47
N LEU A 109 -19.95 -4.46 43.18
CA LEU A 109 -18.85 -5.24 42.56
C LEU A 109 -19.41 -6.33 41.64
N ASP A 110 -20.50 -6.96 42.05
CA ASP A 110 -21.22 -7.94 41.23
C ASP A 110 -21.84 -7.29 39.98
N GLN A 111 -22.44 -6.11 40.14
CA GLN A 111 -23.01 -5.36 39.01
C GLN A 111 -21.95 -4.94 37.98
N ILE A 112 -20.75 -4.51 38.43
CA ILE A 112 -19.64 -4.18 37.52
C ILE A 112 -19.07 -5.45 36.89
N GLY A 113 -18.92 -6.54 37.65
CA GLY A 113 -18.53 -7.85 37.13
C GLY A 113 -19.48 -8.33 36.02
N HIS A 114 -20.78 -8.22 36.23
CA HIS A 114 -21.79 -8.55 35.23
C HIS A 114 -21.67 -7.67 33.97
N LYS A 115 -21.37 -6.38 34.12
CA LYS A 115 -21.13 -5.47 32.99
C LYS A 115 -19.87 -5.84 32.20
N ILE A 116 -18.79 -6.26 32.88
CA ILE A 116 -17.57 -6.78 32.24
C ILE A 116 -17.88 -8.02 31.40
N GLU A 117 -18.61 -8.99 31.96
CA GLU A 117 -18.98 -10.23 31.24
C GLU A 117 -19.87 -9.96 30.03
N ARG A 118 -20.80 -9.01 30.15
CA ARG A 118 -21.62 -8.57 29.02
C ARG A 118 -20.75 -8.00 27.91
N TYR A 119 -19.82 -7.09 28.24
CA TYR A 119 -18.88 -6.57 27.24
C TYR A 119 -18.01 -7.66 26.62
N ALA A 120 -17.53 -8.63 27.41
CA ALA A 120 -16.74 -9.74 26.88
C ALA A 120 -17.56 -10.56 25.86
N THR A 121 -18.81 -10.87 26.19
CA THR A 121 -19.74 -11.59 25.29
C THR A 121 -20.01 -10.78 24.02
N ASP A 122 -20.27 -9.47 24.15
CA ASP A 122 -20.53 -8.59 23.00
C ASP A 122 -19.31 -8.54 22.07
N VAL A 123 -18.11 -8.40 22.64
CA VAL A 123 -16.84 -8.36 21.89
C VAL A 123 -16.56 -9.70 21.22
N GLU A 124 -16.86 -10.84 21.85
CA GLU A 124 -16.71 -12.17 21.24
C GLU A 124 -17.58 -12.35 19.99
N VAL A 125 -18.81 -11.82 20.01
CA VAL A 125 -19.78 -11.95 18.90
C VAL A 125 -19.45 -10.98 17.75
N SER A 126 -19.31 -9.69 18.04
CA SER A 126 -18.93 -8.70 17.03
C SER A 126 -18.47 -7.39 17.66
N LEU A 127 -17.33 -6.86 17.23
CA LEU A 127 -16.87 -5.52 17.59
C LEU A 127 -17.22 -4.52 16.47
N ARG A 128 -18.14 -3.59 16.69
CA ARG A 128 -18.42 -2.52 15.72
C ARG A 128 -17.49 -1.33 15.94
N SER A 129 -17.24 -0.57 14.86
CA SER A 129 -16.50 0.69 14.92
C SER A 129 -17.25 1.70 15.79
N GLY A 130 -16.80 1.86 17.04
CA GLY A 130 -17.45 2.69 18.07
C GLY A 130 -17.57 2.00 19.43
N ASP A 131 -17.73 0.67 19.42
CA ASP A 131 -17.82 -0.14 20.63
C ASP A 131 -16.48 -0.17 21.38
N GLU A 132 -15.36 -0.19 20.64
CA GLU A 132 -14.00 -0.10 21.20
C GLU A 132 -13.82 1.16 22.07
N VAL A 133 -14.21 2.34 21.55
CA VAL A 133 -14.03 3.62 22.26
C VAL A 133 -14.85 3.64 23.54
N GLY A 134 -16.10 3.19 23.47
CA GLY A 134 -16.99 3.09 24.64
C GLY A 134 -16.47 2.10 25.68
N LEU A 135 -15.96 0.96 25.24
CA LEU A 135 -15.39 -0.07 26.09
C LEU A 135 -14.12 0.40 26.81
N ILE A 136 -13.20 1.05 26.10
CA ILE A 136 -12.00 1.64 26.69
C ILE A 136 -12.38 2.70 27.73
N ALA A 137 -13.38 3.54 27.42
CA ALA A 137 -13.87 4.53 28.38
C ALA A 137 -14.49 3.89 29.64
N PHE A 138 -15.23 2.79 29.48
CA PHE A 138 -15.75 2.00 30.59
C PHE A 138 -14.62 1.42 31.45
N LEU A 139 -13.64 0.76 30.83
CA LEU A 139 -12.49 0.19 31.53
C LEU A 139 -11.74 1.25 32.34
N ARG A 140 -11.44 2.40 31.74
CA ARG A 140 -10.72 3.47 32.45
C ARG A 140 -11.52 4.10 33.59
N ARG A 141 -12.81 4.41 33.35
CA ARG A 141 -13.59 5.20 34.32
C ARG A 141 -14.21 4.36 35.42
N GLU A 142 -14.76 3.20 35.08
CA GLU A 142 -15.55 2.39 36.01
C GLU A 142 -14.77 1.21 36.57
N VAL A 143 -13.78 0.67 35.84
CA VAL A 143 -12.96 -0.46 36.31
C VAL A 143 -11.69 0.06 36.98
N GLU A 144 -10.82 0.74 36.22
CA GLU A 144 -9.53 1.24 36.73
C GLU A 144 -9.72 2.32 37.82
N GLY A 145 -10.77 3.13 37.73
CA GLY A 145 -11.14 4.13 38.73
C GLY A 145 -11.39 3.55 40.13
N LEU A 146 -11.70 2.25 40.23
CA LEU A 146 -11.92 1.57 41.51
C LEU A 146 -10.67 0.89 42.08
N PHE A 147 -9.60 0.76 41.31
CA PHE A 147 -8.42 -0.01 41.73
C PHE A 147 -7.81 0.49 43.05
N GLY A 148 -7.77 1.81 43.27
CA GLY A 148 -7.26 2.37 44.52
C GLY A 148 -8.04 1.93 45.76
N HIS A 149 -9.35 1.68 45.64
CA HIS A 149 -10.17 1.15 46.74
C HIS A 149 -10.02 -0.38 46.88
N LEU A 150 -9.89 -1.09 45.76
CA LEU A 150 -9.82 -2.55 45.73
C LEU A 150 -8.47 -3.11 46.25
N GLU A 151 -7.37 -2.37 46.10
CA GLU A 151 -6.04 -2.77 46.61
C GLU A 151 -5.99 -2.99 48.13
N GLY A 152 -6.93 -2.38 48.87
CA GLY A 152 -7.06 -2.53 50.31
C GLY A 152 -7.71 -3.86 50.75
N LEU A 153 -8.30 -4.61 49.82
CA LEU A 153 -9.03 -5.84 50.12
C LEU A 153 -8.12 -7.07 50.31
N GLY A 154 -6.81 -6.96 50.07
CA GLY A 154 -5.84 -8.00 50.38
C GLY A 154 -4.81 -8.27 49.27
N PRO A 155 -3.83 -9.16 49.53
CA PRO A 155 -2.72 -9.41 48.62
C PRO A 155 -3.15 -10.04 47.27
N ASP A 156 -4.12 -10.96 47.24
CA ASP A 156 -4.62 -11.59 45.99
C ASP A 156 -5.22 -10.54 45.03
N VAL A 157 -6.04 -9.62 45.55
CA VAL A 157 -6.63 -8.54 44.73
C VAL A 157 -5.55 -7.60 44.19
N ARG A 158 -4.55 -7.27 45.03
CA ARG A 158 -3.43 -6.41 44.65
C ARG A 158 -2.59 -7.02 43.54
N GLU A 159 -2.24 -8.29 43.67
CA GLU A 159 -1.45 -9.01 42.66
C GLU A 159 -2.16 -9.03 41.29
N ARG A 160 -3.49 -9.22 41.28
CA ARG A 160 -4.30 -9.17 40.05
C ARG A 160 -4.36 -7.77 39.44
N ILE A 161 -4.48 -6.73 40.26
CA ILE A 161 -4.42 -5.33 39.79
C ILE A 161 -3.04 -5.02 39.19
N GLU A 162 -1.95 -5.50 39.81
CA GLU A 162 -0.61 -5.35 39.27
C GLU A 162 -0.41 -6.12 37.96
N ALA A 163 -0.98 -7.32 37.84
CA ALA A 163 -1.00 -8.07 36.57
C ALA A 163 -1.75 -7.31 35.47
N TYR A 164 -2.91 -6.73 35.77
CA TYR A 164 -3.66 -5.89 34.84
C TYR A 164 -2.83 -4.69 34.37
N ARG A 165 -2.25 -3.93 35.29
CA ARG A 165 -1.44 -2.74 34.96
C ARG A 165 -0.22 -3.09 34.13
N ARG A 166 0.44 -4.22 34.40
CA ARG A 166 1.59 -4.69 33.61
C ARG A 166 1.22 -5.08 32.18
N ALA A 167 -0.02 -5.51 31.94
CA ALA A 167 -0.48 -5.89 30.61
C ALA A 167 -0.84 -4.68 29.73
N LEU A 168 -1.09 -3.49 30.33
CA LEU A 168 -1.40 -2.28 29.59
C LEU A 168 -0.17 -1.73 28.86
N ASP A 169 -0.38 -1.33 27.61
CA ASP A 169 0.57 -0.48 26.91
C ASP A 169 0.52 0.96 27.47
N PRO A 170 1.64 1.56 27.89
CA PRO A 170 1.67 2.89 28.52
C PRO A 170 1.16 4.02 27.62
N GLN A 171 1.28 3.90 26.30
CA GLN A 171 0.85 4.93 25.36
C GLN A 171 -0.63 4.77 25.02
N LEU A 172 -1.09 3.54 24.84
CA LEU A 172 -2.48 3.25 24.51
C LEU A 172 -3.40 3.25 25.73
N GLY A 173 -2.86 3.04 26.93
CA GLY A 173 -3.64 2.83 28.17
C GLY A 173 -4.68 1.72 28.00
N ALA A 174 -4.28 0.66 27.29
CA ALA A 174 -5.05 -0.53 26.95
C ALA A 174 -4.08 -1.68 26.67
N VAL A 175 -4.53 -2.94 26.75
CA VAL A 175 -3.73 -4.07 26.26
C VAL A 175 -3.53 -3.88 24.75
N GLY A 176 -2.31 -4.09 24.26
CA GLY A 176 -1.94 -3.84 22.86
C GLY A 176 -0.91 -4.83 22.32
N MET A 177 -0.86 -6.05 22.85
CA MET A 177 0.17 -7.02 22.47
C MET A 177 -0.05 -7.52 21.04
N ARG A 178 -1.26 -7.97 20.71
CA ARG A 178 -1.59 -8.47 19.37
C ARG A 178 -1.57 -7.36 18.34
N ARG A 179 -2.08 -6.18 18.70
CA ARG A 179 -2.05 -5.01 17.82
C ARG A 179 -0.62 -4.60 17.47
N ARG A 180 0.30 -4.58 18.45
CA ARG A 180 1.72 -4.29 18.18
C ARG A 180 2.36 -5.35 17.29
N ALA A 181 2.14 -6.64 17.58
CA ALA A 181 2.66 -7.73 16.75
C ALA A 181 2.19 -7.65 15.28
N PHE A 182 0.92 -7.26 15.06
CA PHE A 182 0.38 -7.00 13.73
C PHE A 182 1.06 -5.80 13.05
N GLU A 183 1.13 -4.64 13.71
CA GLU A 183 1.74 -3.42 13.15
C GLU A 183 3.25 -3.59 12.87
N GLU A 184 3.97 -4.31 13.73
CA GLU A 184 5.38 -4.66 13.53
C GLU A 184 5.57 -5.54 12.29
N SER A 185 4.71 -6.55 12.12
CA SER A 185 4.76 -7.45 10.96
C SER A 185 4.40 -6.72 9.67
N LEU A 186 3.37 -5.85 9.70
CA LEU A 186 2.96 -5.01 8.57
C LEU A 186 4.08 -4.05 8.16
N THR A 187 4.73 -3.40 9.14
CA THR A 187 5.85 -2.48 8.89
C THR A 187 7.03 -3.23 8.26
N LEU A 188 7.41 -4.39 8.81
CA LEU A 188 8.51 -5.19 8.28
C LEU A 188 8.26 -5.66 6.84
N ILE A 189 7.04 -6.10 6.52
CA ILE A 189 6.65 -6.46 5.16
C ILE A 189 6.77 -5.24 4.24
N ASN A 190 6.13 -4.13 4.59
CA ASN A 190 6.10 -2.94 3.74
C ASN A 190 7.52 -2.38 3.51
N ASP A 191 8.39 -2.36 4.53
CA ASP A 191 9.79 -1.94 4.43
C ASP A 191 10.62 -2.86 3.56
N THR A 192 10.39 -4.16 3.62
CA THR A 192 11.02 -5.14 2.74
C THR A 192 10.63 -4.88 1.28
N ILE A 193 9.33 -4.74 1.00
CA ILE A 193 8.80 -4.50 -0.35
C ILE A 193 9.33 -3.19 -0.91
N ALA A 194 9.22 -2.10 -0.14
CA ALA A 194 9.62 -0.77 -0.60
C ALA A 194 11.12 -0.69 -0.87
N THR A 195 11.95 -1.28 0.00
CA THR A 195 13.41 -1.30 -0.17
C THR A 195 13.82 -2.06 -1.43
N TYR A 196 13.20 -3.22 -1.68
CA TYR A 196 13.46 -4.00 -2.90
C TYR A 196 13.00 -3.24 -4.15
N LEU A 197 11.79 -2.68 -4.12
CA LEU A 197 11.21 -1.92 -5.23
C LEU A 197 12.05 -0.69 -5.57
N ASP A 198 12.51 0.07 -4.57
CA ASP A 198 13.34 1.27 -4.79
C ASP A 198 14.68 0.93 -5.46
N ALA A 199 15.29 -0.20 -5.11
CA ALA A 199 16.53 -0.65 -5.74
C ALA A 199 16.33 -1.06 -7.21
N GLU A 200 15.23 -1.76 -7.52
CA GLU A 200 14.92 -2.17 -8.88
C GLU A 200 14.42 -1.00 -9.76
N GLU A 201 13.70 -0.04 -9.17
CA GLU A 201 13.23 1.17 -9.84
C GLU A 201 14.40 2.05 -10.30
N GLN A 202 15.41 2.25 -9.44
CA GLN A 202 16.62 2.99 -9.81
C GLN A 202 17.33 2.39 -11.03
N ALA A 203 17.38 1.05 -11.11
CA ALA A 203 17.94 0.37 -12.28
C ALA A 203 17.06 0.54 -13.53
N ALA A 204 15.74 0.48 -13.38
CA ALA A 204 14.79 0.68 -14.47
C ALA A 204 14.84 2.10 -15.05
N GLN A 205 15.04 3.12 -14.22
CA GLN A 205 15.16 4.52 -14.65
C GLN A 205 16.33 4.76 -15.63
N ILE A 206 17.43 4.01 -15.50
CA ILE A 206 18.58 4.11 -16.41
C ILE A 206 18.22 3.60 -17.81
N LEU A 207 17.42 2.54 -17.89
CA LEU A 207 17.08 1.86 -19.14
C LEU A 207 15.89 2.51 -19.86
N ALA A 208 14.92 2.98 -19.10
CA ALA A 208 13.71 3.59 -19.61
C ALA A 208 13.26 4.67 -18.65
N PRO A 209 13.72 5.93 -18.82
CA PRO A 209 13.29 7.03 -17.96
C PRO A 209 11.76 7.17 -17.97
N HIS A 210 11.15 7.14 -16.79
CA HIS A 210 9.70 7.13 -16.62
C HIS A 210 9.28 7.91 -15.39
N TYR A 211 8.01 8.31 -15.31
CA TYR A 211 7.46 8.83 -14.06
C TYR A 211 7.05 7.67 -13.16
N PHE A 212 7.49 7.70 -11.90
CA PHE A 212 7.19 6.68 -10.90
C PHE A 212 6.54 7.30 -9.66
N GLU A 213 5.43 6.70 -9.20
CA GLU A 213 4.74 7.04 -7.97
C GLU A 213 4.52 5.77 -7.15
N LYS A 214 4.86 5.82 -5.86
CA LYS A 214 4.73 4.72 -4.91
C LYS A 214 3.92 5.17 -3.71
N GLN A 215 2.93 4.37 -3.34
CA GLN A 215 2.09 4.61 -2.18
C GLN A 215 2.22 3.45 -1.19
N ARG A 216 2.23 3.78 0.11
CA ARG A 216 2.30 2.82 1.21
C ARG A 216 1.04 2.94 2.05
N THR A 217 0.32 1.84 2.21
CA THR A 217 -0.87 1.73 3.05
C THR A 217 -0.76 0.45 3.89
N ASP A 218 -1.73 -0.46 3.80
CA ASP A 218 -1.60 -1.81 4.32
C ASP A 218 -0.68 -2.68 3.44
N GLY A 219 -0.43 -2.24 2.21
CA GLY A 219 0.55 -2.80 1.29
C GLY A 219 1.37 -1.72 0.58
N VAL A 220 2.04 -2.11 -0.50
CA VAL A 220 2.76 -1.18 -1.39
C VAL A 220 2.20 -1.30 -2.79
N ASP A 221 1.69 -0.19 -3.31
CA ASP A 221 1.31 -0.04 -4.71
C ASP A 221 2.18 0.99 -5.41
N TYR A 222 2.32 0.84 -6.72
CA TYR A 222 3.03 1.79 -7.55
C TYR A 222 2.39 1.96 -8.90
N SER A 223 2.47 3.18 -9.41
CA SER A 223 2.06 3.58 -10.75
C SER A 223 3.25 4.12 -11.51
N ILE A 224 3.40 3.66 -12.75
CA ILE A 224 4.37 4.16 -13.70
C ILE A 224 3.60 4.78 -14.87
N TYR A 225 4.05 5.96 -15.30
CA TYR A 225 3.68 6.51 -16.60
C TYR A 225 4.94 6.59 -17.46
N ALA A 226 4.88 6.02 -18.65
CA ALA A 226 6.00 5.96 -19.57
C ALA A 226 5.54 6.33 -20.99
N GLY A 227 6.33 7.09 -21.74
CA GLY A 227 5.95 7.55 -23.07
C GLY A 227 6.85 8.66 -23.59
N ALA A 228 6.86 8.86 -24.90
CA ALA A 228 7.73 9.86 -25.54
C ALA A 228 7.44 11.28 -25.05
N SER A 229 6.18 11.59 -24.72
CA SER A 229 5.78 12.91 -24.23
C SER A 229 6.42 13.30 -22.89
N LEU A 230 6.84 12.32 -22.08
CA LEU A 230 7.46 12.56 -20.78
C LEU A 230 8.92 13.00 -20.92
N LEU A 231 9.57 12.64 -22.02
CA LEU A 231 10.98 12.93 -22.26
C LEU A 231 11.13 14.19 -23.11
N GLU A 232 12.06 15.07 -22.74
CA GLU A 232 12.30 16.31 -23.48
C GLU A 232 12.76 16.05 -24.93
N ASP A 233 13.53 14.98 -25.13
CA ASP A 233 14.05 14.55 -26.43
C ASP A 233 13.12 13.60 -27.20
N GLY A 234 12.02 13.14 -26.58
CA GLY A 234 11.10 12.16 -27.15
C GLY A 234 11.67 10.75 -27.31
N GLY A 235 12.80 10.41 -26.68
CA GLY A 235 13.58 9.18 -26.87
C GLY A 235 12.93 7.86 -26.39
N PHE A 236 11.60 7.78 -26.30
CA PHE A 236 10.88 6.60 -25.83
C PHE A 236 10.45 5.71 -26.99
N THR A 237 10.74 4.41 -26.89
CA THR A 237 10.43 3.43 -27.94
C THR A 237 9.48 2.35 -27.43
N PRO A 238 8.79 1.62 -28.33
CA PRO A 238 8.00 0.45 -27.93
C PRO A 238 8.82 -0.63 -27.21
N LEU A 239 10.14 -0.72 -27.47
CA LEU A 239 11.02 -1.64 -26.77
C LEU A 239 11.19 -1.27 -25.30
N HIS A 240 11.30 0.03 -24.98
CA HIS A 240 11.34 0.51 -23.59
C HIS A 240 10.06 0.12 -22.84
N LEU A 241 8.89 0.25 -23.48
CA LEU A 241 7.61 -0.15 -22.88
C LEU A 241 7.55 -1.65 -22.59
N LYS A 242 7.94 -2.50 -23.56
CA LYS A 242 7.99 -3.96 -23.36
C LYS A 242 8.94 -4.32 -22.22
N ASN A 243 10.11 -3.66 -22.16
CA ASN A 243 11.07 -3.86 -21.08
C ASN A 243 10.46 -3.52 -19.70
N LEU A 244 9.75 -2.39 -19.56
CA LEU A 244 9.09 -2.01 -18.31
C LEU A 244 7.99 -3.00 -17.91
N ARG A 245 7.21 -3.54 -18.85
CA ARG A 245 6.18 -4.55 -18.56
C ARG A 245 6.76 -5.86 -18.07
N LEU A 246 7.81 -6.35 -18.74
CA LEU A 246 8.53 -7.55 -18.28
C LEU A 246 9.19 -7.30 -16.91
N TRP A 247 9.84 -6.15 -16.73
CA TRP A 247 10.40 -5.73 -15.44
C TRP A 247 9.36 -5.75 -14.34
N GLN A 248 8.14 -5.25 -14.58
CA GLN A 248 7.08 -5.23 -13.58
C GLN A 248 6.73 -6.64 -13.08
N LEU A 249 6.67 -7.62 -14.00
CA LEU A 249 6.42 -9.02 -13.64
C LEU A 249 7.61 -9.63 -12.87
N MET A 250 8.84 -9.33 -13.28
CA MET A 250 10.06 -9.76 -12.57
C MET A 250 10.12 -9.18 -11.16
N VAL A 251 9.78 -7.90 -10.99
CA VAL A 251 9.70 -7.23 -9.69
C VAL A 251 8.65 -7.88 -8.80
N GLY A 252 7.49 -8.23 -9.35
CA GLY A 252 6.46 -8.99 -8.62
C GLY A 252 6.98 -10.32 -8.09
N CYS A 253 7.75 -11.07 -8.89
CA CYS A 253 8.38 -12.32 -8.46
C CYS A 253 9.41 -12.08 -7.34
N GLY A 254 10.25 -11.06 -7.48
CA GLY A 254 11.25 -10.70 -6.49
C GLY A 254 10.64 -10.25 -5.16
N ILE A 255 9.59 -9.44 -5.21
CA ILE A 255 8.82 -9.03 -4.01
C ILE A 255 8.28 -10.26 -3.28
N ALA A 256 7.64 -11.20 -3.99
CA ALA A 256 7.10 -12.41 -3.37
C ALA A 256 8.18 -13.23 -2.65
N ARG A 257 9.38 -13.36 -3.24
CA ARG A 257 10.52 -14.07 -2.63
C ARG A 257 11.09 -13.34 -1.41
N GLU A 258 11.25 -12.02 -1.48
CA GLU A 258 11.76 -11.23 -0.35
C GLU A 258 10.80 -11.25 0.83
N VAL A 259 9.48 -11.20 0.56
CA VAL A 259 8.47 -11.36 1.61
C VAL A 259 8.51 -12.77 2.22
N GLU A 260 8.60 -13.82 1.41
CA GLU A 260 8.71 -15.19 1.92
C GLU A 260 9.95 -15.37 2.82
N ARG A 261 11.07 -14.73 2.47
CA ARG A 261 12.30 -14.76 3.28
C ARG A 261 12.13 -14.11 4.66
N VAL A 262 11.32 -13.07 4.78
CA VAL A 262 11.07 -12.39 6.08
C VAL A 262 9.92 -13.02 6.86
N LYS A 263 9.09 -13.86 6.24
CA LYS A 263 7.94 -14.53 6.86
C LYS A 263 8.25 -15.21 8.21
N PRO A 264 9.40 -15.92 8.40
CA PRO A 264 9.75 -16.53 9.69
C PRO A 264 10.06 -15.53 10.82
N ARG A 265 10.28 -14.26 10.49
CA ARG A 265 10.60 -13.18 11.45
C ARG A 265 9.37 -12.38 11.87
N LEU A 266 8.21 -12.62 11.25
CA LEU A 266 7.00 -11.88 11.56
C LEU A 266 6.44 -12.30 12.92
N ALA A 267 6.02 -11.33 13.72
CA ALA A 267 5.35 -11.58 14.99
C ALA A 267 3.93 -12.14 14.79
N GLU A 268 3.29 -11.78 13.67
CA GLU A 268 2.04 -12.36 13.18
C GLU A 268 2.27 -12.87 11.74
N PRO A 269 1.86 -14.10 11.39
CA PRO A 269 2.17 -14.74 10.11
C PRO A 269 1.29 -14.20 8.97
N LEU A 270 1.47 -12.91 8.65
CA LEU A 270 0.76 -12.23 7.58
C LEU A 270 1.19 -12.77 6.21
N GLU A 271 0.25 -12.82 5.28
CA GLU A 271 0.48 -13.22 3.91
C GLU A 271 0.31 -12.04 2.97
N THR A 272 1.07 -12.02 1.87
CA THR A 272 0.95 -11.01 0.83
C THR A 272 0.35 -11.58 -0.44
N THR A 273 -0.27 -10.72 -1.21
CA THR A 273 -0.78 -11.04 -2.55
C THR A 273 -0.32 -10.00 -3.55
N SER A 274 -0.06 -10.42 -4.79
CA SER A 274 0.46 -9.55 -5.83
C SER A 274 -0.50 -9.45 -7.01
N LEU A 275 -0.65 -8.24 -7.53
CA LEU A 275 -1.50 -7.92 -8.67
C LEU A 275 -0.80 -6.97 -9.63
N ILE A 276 -0.98 -7.22 -10.93
CA ILE A 276 -0.57 -6.32 -12.02
C ILE A 276 -1.82 -5.99 -12.83
N LEU A 277 -2.07 -4.70 -13.06
CA LEU A 277 -3.12 -4.25 -13.96
C LEU A 277 -2.50 -3.86 -15.30
N VAL A 278 -2.89 -4.55 -16.35
CA VAL A 278 -2.38 -4.33 -17.70
C VAL A 278 -3.32 -3.42 -18.47
N GLN A 279 -2.73 -2.40 -19.10
CA GLN A 279 -3.41 -1.60 -20.11
C GLN A 279 -2.48 -1.29 -21.28
N HIS A 280 -2.91 -1.65 -22.48
CA HIS A 280 -2.18 -1.30 -23.71
C HIS A 280 -2.49 0.12 -24.20
N ALA A 281 -3.74 0.56 -24.03
CA ALA A 281 -4.17 1.87 -24.49
C ALA A 281 -3.46 2.99 -23.72
N PRO A 282 -2.83 3.95 -24.41
CA PRO A 282 -2.24 5.10 -23.74
C PRO A 282 -3.34 6.04 -23.22
N LEU A 283 -2.99 6.87 -22.23
CA LEU A 283 -3.88 7.87 -21.65
C LEU A 283 -3.17 9.23 -21.54
N SER A 284 -3.90 10.24 -21.10
CA SER A 284 -3.32 11.54 -20.75
C SER A 284 -3.28 11.69 -19.23
N ILE A 285 -2.24 12.33 -18.72
CA ILE A 285 -2.11 12.71 -17.31
C ILE A 285 -1.95 14.21 -17.18
N ARG A 286 -2.51 14.78 -16.12
CA ARG A 286 -2.44 16.21 -15.80
C ARG A 286 -1.96 16.39 -14.38
N PHE A 287 -1.03 17.32 -14.18
CA PHE A 287 -0.61 17.69 -12.84
C PHE A 287 -1.69 18.53 -12.14
N ARG A 288 -2.08 18.09 -10.94
CA ARG A 288 -3.00 18.76 -10.05
C ARG A 288 -2.18 19.54 -9.02
N PHE A 289 -2.14 20.87 -9.12
CA PHE A 289 -1.29 21.71 -8.24
C PHE A 289 -1.75 21.73 -6.79
N ASP A 290 -3.06 21.59 -6.56
CA ASP A 290 -3.69 21.44 -5.24
C ASP A 290 -3.28 20.13 -4.56
N GLU A 291 -3.23 19.04 -5.33
CA GLU A 291 -2.88 17.70 -4.82
C GLU A 291 -1.39 17.34 -4.95
N LYS A 292 -0.63 18.15 -5.69
CA LYS A 292 0.79 17.98 -6.00
C LYS A 292 1.14 16.61 -6.63
N ARG A 293 0.25 16.07 -7.46
CA ARG A 293 0.42 14.79 -8.16
C ARG A 293 -0.17 14.80 -9.56
N PHE A 294 0.20 13.80 -10.36
CA PHE A 294 -0.46 13.56 -11.64
C PHE A 294 -1.74 12.75 -11.42
N ASP A 295 -2.82 13.22 -12.02
CA ASP A 295 -4.06 12.46 -12.13
C ASP A 295 -4.37 12.22 -13.60
N VAL A 296 -5.19 11.21 -13.85
CA VAL A 296 -5.62 10.83 -15.17
C VAL A 296 -6.55 11.90 -15.76
N ASP A 297 -6.22 12.38 -16.96
CA ASP A 297 -6.91 13.47 -17.64
C ASP A 297 -7.93 12.95 -18.66
N GLY A 298 -9.16 13.44 -18.58
CA GLY A 298 -10.25 13.13 -19.52
C GLY A 298 -11.20 12.01 -19.07
N ALA A 299 -12.49 12.17 -19.40
CA ALA A 299 -13.57 11.30 -18.93
C ALA A 299 -13.42 9.82 -19.32
N TYR A 300 -12.84 9.53 -20.49
CA TYR A 300 -12.60 8.15 -20.94
C TYR A 300 -11.49 7.45 -20.14
N ASN A 301 -10.54 8.21 -19.59
CA ASN A 301 -9.42 7.65 -18.85
C ASN A 301 -9.75 7.42 -17.36
N VAL A 302 -10.82 8.04 -16.84
CA VAL A 302 -11.33 7.84 -15.46
C VAL A 302 -11.63 6.36 -15.17
N ARG A 303 -11.98 5.58 -16.20
CA ARG A 303 -12.18 4.12 -16.07
C ARG A 303 -10.95 3.43 -15.49
N TYR A 304 -9.74 3.84 -15.88
CA TYR A 304 -8.50 3.25 -15.38
C TYR A 304 -8.32 3.48 -13.88
N GLU A 305 -8.59 4.68 -13.38
CA GLU A 305 -8.53 5.00 -11.95
C GLU A 305 -9.60 4.26 -11.13
N ILE A 306 -10.80 4.08 -11.70
CA ILE A 306 -11.84 3.25 -11.07
C ILE A 306 -11.39 1.79 -10.98
N MET A 307 -10.75 1.26 -12.03
CA MET A 307 -10.20 -0.10 -12.06
C MET A 307 -9.13 -0.27 -10.98
N LYS A 308 -8.11 0.60 -10.95
CA LYS A 308 -7.03 0.58 -9.95
C LYS A 308 -7.56 0.50 -8.51
N LYS A 309 -8.57 1.31 -8.17
CA LYS A 309 -9.13 1.40 -6.81
C LYS A 309 -9.97 0.20 -6.38
N ARG A 310 -10.38 -0.67 -7.30
CA ARG A 310 -11.33 -1.76 -7.03
C ARG A 310 -10.80 -3.15 -7.34
N ILE A 311 -9.72 -3.24 -8.11
CA ILE A 311 -9.27 -4.52 -8.65
C ILE A 311 -8.70 -5.45 -7.59
N ASP A 312 -8.17 -4.91 -6.50
CA ASP A 312 -7.70 -5.66 -5.32
C ASP A 312 -8.77 -6.57 -4.70
N LYS A 313 -10.05 -6.14 -4.79
CA LYS A 313 -11.23 -6.84 -4.25
C LYS A 313 -12.00 -7.61 -5.31
N ALA A 314 -11.52 -7.67 -6.54
CA ALA A 314 -12.20 -8.42 -7.58
C ALA A 314 -12.27 -9.91 -7.24
N VAL A 315 -13.40 -10.51 -7.60
CA VAL A 315 -13.73 -11.91 -7.33
C VAL A 315 -13.81 -12.66 -8.65
N VAL A 316 -13.41 -13.93 -8.63
CA VAL A 316 -13.55 -14.82 -9.78
C VAL A 316 -15.03 -15.11 -10.02
N ARG A 317 -15.46 -14.98 -11.27
CA ARG A 317 -16.86 -15.10 -11.68
C ARG A 317 -17.43 -16.45 -11.24
N GLY A 318 -18.56 -16.42 -10.54
CA GLY A 318 -19.26 -17.61 -10.09
C GLY A 318 -18.67 -18.25 -8.83
N THR A 319 -17.74 -17.58 -8.15
CA THR A 319 -17.16 -18.03 -6.88
C THR A 319 -17.13 -16.88 -5.86
N THR A 320 -16.68 -17.15 -4.64
CA THR A 320 -16.37 -16.13 -3.62
C THR A 320 -14.86 -15.88 -3.50
N GLU A 321 -14.08 -16.45 -4.42
CA GLU A 321 -12.62 -16.42 -4.37
C GLU A 321 -12.09 -15.11 -4.96
N ARG A 322 -11.29 -14.38 -4.19
CA ARG A 322 -10.59 -13.19 -4.72
C ARG A 322 -9.61 -13.58 -5.83
N VAL A 323 -9.46 -12.67 -6.80
CA VAL A 323 -8.51 -12.82 -7.91
C VAL A 323 -7.07 -12.98 -7.40
N THR A 324 -6.72 -12.25 -6.34
CA THR A 324 -5.42 -12.29 -5.67
C THR A 324 -5.36 -13.45 -4.67
N GLN A 325 -4.25 -14.20 -4.70
CA GLN A 325 -3.98 -15.32 -3.78
C GLN A 325 -2.52 -15.27 -3.30
N PRO A 326 -2.23 -15.68 -2.06
CA PRO A 326 -0.87 -15.80 -1.56
C PRO A 326 0.01 -16.68 -2.44
N GLY A 327 1.27 -16.28 -2.61
CA GLY A 327 2.25 -17.00 -3.46
C GLY A 327 1.99 -16.92 -4.96
N LYS A 328 0.96 -16.17 -5.41
CA LYS A 328 0.61 -16.01 -6.82
C LYS A 328 0.62 -14.55 -7.25
N ILE A 329 0.89 -14.33 -8.54
CA ILE A 329 0.70 -13.02 -9.19
C ILE A 329 -0.57 -13.11 -10.05
N ALA A 330 -1.49 -12.18 -9.80
CA ALA A 330 -2.67 -11.99 -10.64
C ALA A 330 -2.40 -10.88 -11.68
N ILE A 331 -2.40 -11.23 -12.95
CA ILE A 331 -2.22 -10.30 -14.07
C ILE A 331 -3.60 -10.04 -14.66
N VAL A 332 -4.19 -8.88 -14.36
CA VAL A 332 -5.53 -8.49 -14.81
C VAL A 332 -5.43 -7.73 -16.11
N TYR A 333 -6.29 -8.09 -17.07
CA TYR A 333 -6.36 -7.49 -18.38
C TYR A 333 -7.81 -7.35 -18.87
N SER A 334 -7.98 -6.57 -19.93
CA SER A 334 -9.28 -6.34 -20.58
C SER A 334 -9.33 -6.81 -22.03
N GLN A 335 -8.16 -6.97 -22.67
CA GLN A 335 -8.05 -7.35 -24.08
C GLN A 335 -7.19 -8.60 -24.26
N GLU A 336 -7.50 -9.42 -25.26
CA GLU A 336 -6.74 -10.67 -25.51
C GLU A 336 -5.29 -10.41 -25.93
N ALA A 337 -5.02 -9.27 -26.59
CA ALA A 337 -3.67 -8.87 -26.95
C ALA A 337 -2.77 -8.62 -25.72
N GLU A 338 -3.37 -8.13 -24.62
CA GLU A 338 -2.69 -7.96 -23.33
C GLU A 338 -2.32 -9.31 -22.73
N ALA A 339 -3.25 -10.27 -22.77
CA ALA A 339 -2.99 -11.63 -22.31
C ALA A 339 -1.91 -12.33 -23.13
N ALA A 340 -1.93 -12.19 -24.46
CA ALA A 340 -0.94 -12.80 -25.34
C ALA A 340 0.48 -12.31 -25.01
N GLU A 341 0.68 -11.00 -24.85
CA GLU A 341 1.96 -10.42 -24.46
C GLU A 341 2.44 -10.97 -23.11
N TYR A 342 1.57 -11.03 -22.10
CA TYR A 342 1.95 -11.52 -20.78
C TYR A 342 2.16 -13.04 -20.74
N ARG A 343 1.52 -13.83 -21.61
CA ARG A 343 1.84 -15.27 -21.75
C ARG A 343 3.27 -15.48 -22.22
N ASP A 344 3.77 -14.66 -23.15
CA ASP A 344 5.16 -14.72 -23.60
C ASP A 344 6.13 -14.39 -22.45
N TYR A 345 5.82 -13.35 -21.66
CA TYR A 345 6.61 -13.00 -20.47
C TYR A 345 6.59 -14.10 -19.40
N ILE A 346 5.41 -14.70 -19.13
CA ILE A 346 5.27 -15.81 -18.20
C ILE A 346 6.11 -17.00 -18.67
N ALA A 347 6.00 -17.39 -19.94
CA ALA A 347 6.76 -18.51 -20.50
C ALA A 347 8.27 -18.30 -20.38
N TYR A 348 8.75 -17.07 -20.63
CA TYR A 348 10.14 -16.71 -20.41
C TYR A 348 10.55 -16.88 -18.94
N LEU A 349 9.77 -16.36 -17.99
CA LEU A 349 10.09 -16.48 -16.56
C LEU A 349 9.95 -17.92 -16.02
N GLN A 350 9.06 -18.74 -16.58
CA GLN A 350 8.99 -20.18 -16.32
C GLN A 350 10.27 -20.89 -16.80
N SER A 351 10.81 -20.51 -17.96
CA SER A 351 12.08 -21.07 -18.45
C SER A 351 13.27 -20.74 -17.55
N LEU A 352 13.20 -19.63 -16.81
CA LEU A 352 14.17 -19.22 -15.80
C LEU A 352 13.91 -19.84 -14.40
N GLY A 353 12.84 -20.63 -14.24
CA GLY A 353 12.44 -21.19 -12.96
C GLY A 353 11.89 -20.16 -11.97
N SER A 354 11.42 -19.01 -12.45
CA SER A 354 10.85 -17.97 -11.57
C SER A 354 9.35 -18.09 -11.33
N LEU A 355 8.65 -18.74 -12.25
CA LEU A 355 7.22 -19.02 -12.15
C LEU A 355 7.00 -20.53 -12.35
N GLU A 356 5.98 -21.05 -11.69
CA GLU A 356 5.52 -22.43 -11.90
C GLU A 356 4.86 -22.59 -13.27
N ARG A 357 4.78 -23.85 -13.74
CA ARG A 357 4.27 -24.17 -15.10
C ARG A 357 2.80 -23.83 -15.31
N ASP A 358 1.99 -23.98 -14.28
CA ASP A 358 0.54 -23.84 -14.40
C ASP A 358 0.14 -22.36 -14.43
N VAL A 359 -0.63 -22.00 -15.45
CA VAL A 359 -1.23 -20.67 -15.61
C VAL A 359 -2.75 -20.82 -15.60
N GLU A 360 -3.39 -20.19 -14.63
CA GLU A 360 -4.83 -20.23 -14.42
C GLU A 360 -5.48 -19.03 -15.15
N PRO A 361 -6.23 -19.25 -16.25
CA PRO A 361 -7.08 -18.21 -16.81
C PRO A 361 -8.34 -18.04 -15.95
N LEU A 362 -8.68 -16.80 -15.60
CA LEU A 362 -9.81 -16.46 -14.75
C LEU A 362 -10.71 -15.42 -15.42
N ASP A 363 -12.01 -15.63 -15.34
CA ASP A 363 -13.01 -14.59 -15.63
C ASP A 363 -13.37 -13.88 -14.32
N LEU A 364 -13.46 -12.55 -14.34
CA LEU A 364 -13.78 -11.77 -13.15
C LEU A 364 -15.24 -11.32 -13.16
N GLU A 365 -15.78 -11.11 -11.96
CA GLU A 365 -17.07 -10.43 -11.78
C GLU A 365 -17.01 -8.98 -12.28
N GLU A 366 -18.17 -8.44 -12.63
CA GLU A 366 -18.24 -7.06 -13.07
C GLU A 366 -18.01 -6.10 -11.91
N LEU A 367 -17.10 -5.15 -12.11
CA LEU A 367 -16.91 -4.05 -11.18
C LEU A 367 -17.82 -2.89 -11.62
N GLN A 368 -18.26 -2.06 -10.68
CA GLN A 368 -19.10 -0.91 -11.01
C GLN A 368 -18.41 0.00 -12.04
N GLY A 369 -18.99 0.11 -13.23
CA GLY A 369 -18.44 0.89 -14.35
C GLY A 369 -17.37 0.20 -15.18
N VAL A 370 -17.08 -1.09 -14.94
CA VAL A 370 -16.06 -1.87 -15.66
C VAL A 370 -16.53 -3.32 -15.83
N SER A 371 -16.75 -3.72 -17.09
CA SER A 371 -17.09 -5.11 -17.44
C SER A 371 -16.00 -5.77 -18.30
N GLY A 372 -16.04 -7.10 -18.35
CA GLY A 372 -15.20 -7.91 -19.24
C GLY A 372 -13.76 -8.14 -18.78
N LEU A 373 -13.45 -7.90 -17.50
CA LEU A 373 -12.12 -8.16 -16.96
C LEU A 373 -11.83 -9.65 -16.83
N ARG A 374 -10.60 -10.02 -17.16
CA ARG A 374 -10.05 -11.36 -17.01
C ARG A 374 -8.70 -11.29 -16.34
N ALA A 375 -8.20 -12.41 -15.86
CA ALA A 375 -6.88 -12.49 -15.28
C ALA A 375 -6.12 -13.75 -15.72
N LEU A 376 -4.79 -13.65 -15.77
CA LEU A 376 -3.89 -14.79 -15.72
C LEU A 376 -3.34 -14.83 -14.30
N ARG A 377 -3.50 -15.96 -13.62
CA ARG A 377 -2.92 -16.19 -12.31
C ARG A 377 -1.85 -17.26 -12.40
N VAL A 378 -0.68 -16.98 -11.85
CA VAL A 378 0.49 -17.85 -11.91
C VAL A 378 1.20 -17.87 -10.58
N THR A 379 1.67 -19.05 -10.17
CA THR A 379 2.39 -19.25 -8.90
C THR A 379 3.86 -18.84 -9.06
N VAL A 380 4.39 -18.14 -8.07
CA VAL A 380 5.81 -17.74 -8.01
C VAL A 380 6.61 -18.90 -7.41
N SER A 381 7.75 -19.24 -8.03
CA SER A 381 8.72 -20.13 -7.38
C SER A 381 9.42 -19.37 -6.25
N LEU A 382 9.11 -19.76 -5.01
CA LEU A 382 9.63 -19.13 -3.79
C LEU A 382 11.04 -19.63 -3.45
N GLU A 383 11.43 -20.80 -3.96
CA GLU A 383 12.81 -21.26 -3.94
C GLU A 383 13.59 -20.59 -5.07
N PRO A 384 14.76 -19.99 -4.80
CA PRO A 384 15.60 -19.44 -5.86
C PRO A 384 16.13 -20.61 -6.72
N PRO A 385 16.13 -20.49 -8.06
CA PRO A 385 16.69 -21.53 -8.91
C PRO A 385 18.17 -21.76 -8.58
N ALA A 386 18.58 -23.02 -8.55
CA ALA A 386 19.96 -23.41 -8.27
C ALA A 386 20.91 -22.76 -9.29
N GLY A 387 21.70 -21.77 -8.83
CA GLY A 387 22.66 -21.03 -9.66
C GLY A 387 22.35 -19.55 -9.90
N GLU A 388 21.24 -19.01 -9.39
CA GLU A 388 20.98 -17.56 -9.45
C GLU A 388 21.82 -16.80 -8.40
N ALA A 389 23.04 -16.43 -8.80
CA ALA A 389 23.63 -15.20 -8.30
C ALA A 389 22.80 -14.02 -8.81
N ARG A 390 21.80 -13.58 -8.03
CA ARG A 390 21.02 -12.34 -8.21
C ARG A 390 20.45 -12.17 -9.62
N GLY A 391 19.35 -12.87 -9.93
CA GLY A 391 18.55 -12.60 -11.13
C GLY A 391 17.63 -11.39 -10.91
N THR A 392 18.17 -10.18 -10.96
CA THR A 392 17.35 -8.95 -11.09
C THR A 392 17.86 -8.08 -12.22
N LEU A 393 17.03 -7.14 -12.68
CA LEU A 393 17.44 -6.18 -13.71
C LEU A 393 18.61 -5.32 -13.22
N ALA A 394 18.77 -5.13 -11.91
CA ALA A 394 19.98 -4.54 -11.34
C ALA A 394 21.25 -5.38 -11.59
N ALA A 395 21.18 -6.71 -11.63
CA ALA A 395 22.33 -7.57 -11.98
C ALA A 395 22.62 -7.58 -13.48
N ALA A 396 21.59 -7.53 -14.32
CA ALA A 396 21.73 -7.38 -15.76
C ALA A 396 22.27 -5.98 -16.14
N ALA A 397 21.77 -4.91 -15.53
CA ALA A 397 22.23 -3.54 -15.73
C ALA A 397 23.66 -3.33 -15.23
N ARG A 398 24.05 -3.93 -14.08
CA ARG A 398 25.45 -3.93 -13.61
C ARG A 398 26.41 -4.65 -14.55
N ARG A 399 25.94 -5.65 -15.31
CA ARG A 399 26.74 -6.32 -16.36
C ARG A 399 26.80 -5.55 -17.68
N ALA A 400 25.88 -4.63 -17.93
CA ALA A 400 25.85 -3.81 -19.15
C ALA A 400 26.61 -2.48 -19.00
N LEU A 401 26.81 -2.02 -17.76
CA LEU A 401 27.51 -0.76 -17.41
C LEU A 401 28.94 -0.96 -16.90
N GLY A 402 29.42 -2.21 -16.84
CA GLY A 402 30.82 -2.57 -16.54
C GLY A 402 31.40 -3.34 -17.71
#